data_AF-A0A1F5L2L2-F1
#
_entry.id   AF-A0A1F5L2L2-F1
#
_cell.length_a   1.000
_cell.length_b   1.000
_cell.length_c   1.000
_cell.angle_alpha   90.00
_cell.angle_beta   90.00
_cell.angle_gamma   90.00
#
_symmetry.space_group_name_H-M   'P 1'
#
loop_
_entity.id
_entity.type
_entity.pdbx_description
1 polymer ?
#
loop_
_entity_poly.entity_id
_entity_poly.type
_entity_poly.pdbx_seq_one_letter_code
_entity_poly.pdbx_strand_id
1 'polypeptide(L)'
;MSDAYTVRGFWGKFWHQSLRWPFTSVSNYITRDVLRLPRPSILERYANISFTFFMSGVLHLVCNAILGIPPSESGAVKFFCCFPLAIIIEDGIEEFWHRVAGQDKVNIQPVQPVPFWQRLIGFIWVGVWMCVTSPWYLYPAARQQPDKDWLVPFSFIKAIGLVAVQATLVLYGIFLYFAVGGEI
;
A
#
# COMPACT_ATOMS: atom_id res chain seq x y z
N MET A 1 -0.28 -6.20 -11.63
CA MET A 1 0.85 -5.23 -11.69
C MET A 1 0.61 -4.09 -12.68
N SER A 2 -0.14 -4.30 -13.77
CA SER A 2 -0.33 -3.28 -14.82
C SER A 2 -0.82 -1.92 -14.33
N ASP A 3 -1.58 -1.90 -13.23
CA ASP A 3 -2.30 -0.73 -12.69
C ASP A 3 -1.58 -0.07 -11.51
N ALA A 4 -0.35 -0.48 -11.19
CA ALA A 4 0.43 0.01 -10.06
C ALA A 4 1.35 1.21 -10.42
N TYR A 5 1.10 1.88 -11.55
CA TYR A 5 1.83 3.07 -11.99
C TYR A 5 1.28 4.37 -11.39
N THR A 6 0.26 4.29 -10.54
CA THR A 6 -0.25 5.42 -9.75
C THR A 6 -0.28 5.03 -8.28
N VAL A 7 -0.10 5.98 -7.37
CA VAL A 7 -0.16 5.72 -5.92
C VAL A 7 -1.56 5.23 -5.57
N ARG A 8 -2.60 5.85 -6.15
CA ARG A 8 -3.99 5.40 -6.01
C ARG A 8 -4.18 3.97 -6.51
N GLY A 9 -3.58 3.61 -7.66
CA GLY A 9 -3.67 2.27 -8.24
C GLY A 9 -2.93 1.22 -7.42
N PHE A 10 -1.72 1.54 -6.94
CA PHE A 10 -0.91 0.67 -6.09
C PHE A 10 -1.68 0.26 -4.83
N TRP A 11 -2.16 1.23 -4.04
CA TRP A 11 -2.89 0.94 -2.81
C TRP A 11 -4.31 0.45 -3.07
N GLY A 12 -4.95 0.96 -4.12
CA GLY A 12 -6.34 0.66 -4.43
C GLY A 12 -6.56 -0.70 -5.10
N LYS A 13 -5.60 -1.22 -5.85
CA LYS A 13 -5.84 -2.44 -6.65
C LYS A 13 -4.83 -3.54 -6.40
N PHE A 14 -3.63 -3.20 -5.94
CA PHE A 14 -2.53 -4.16 -5.86
C PHE A 14 -2.18 -4.56 -4.42
N TRP A 15 -2.05 -3.60 -3.51
CA TRP A 15 -1.53 -3.86 -2.16
C TRP A 15 -2.63 -4.17 -1.12
N HIS A 16 -2.42 -5.16 -0.26
CA HIS A 16 -3.29 -5.52 0.91
C HIS A 16 -4.81 -5.36 0.70
N GLN A 17 -5.35 -5.95 -0.37
CA GLN A 17 -6.77 -5.79 -0.73
C GLN A 17 -7.75 -6.32 0.33
N SER A 18 -7.33 -7.27 1.16
CA SER A 18 -8.13 -7.79 2.28
C SER A 18 -8.49 -6.72 3.33
N LEU A 19 -7.65 -5.70 3.51
CA LEU A 19 -7.87 -4.62 4.47
C LEU A 19 -8.71 -3.46 3.90
N ARG A 20 -8.97 -3.45 2.59
CA ARG A 20 -9.70 -2.36 1.93
C ARG A 20 -11.10 -2.21 2.48
N TRP A 21 -11.85 -3.31 2.56
CA TRP A 21 -13.24 -3.30 3.00
C TRP A 21 -13.42 -2.81 4.44
N PRO A 22 -12.71 -3.35 5.46
CA PRO A 22 -12.90 -2.90 6.83
C PRO A 22 -12.57 -1.41 7.02
N PHE A 23 -11.45 -0.93 6.45
CA PHE A 23 -11.07 0.47 6.60
C PHE A 23 -12.00 1.43 5.85
N THR A 24 -12.41 1.06 4.63
CA THR A 24 -13.33 1.89 3.85
C THR A 24 -14.71 1.95 4.49
N SER A 25 -15.19 0.88 5.14
CA SER A 25 -16.46 0.87 5.87
C SER A 25 -16.43 1.83 7.07
N VAL A 26 -15.38 1.77 7.90
CA VAL A 26 -15.22 2.69 9.05
C VAL A 26 -15.09 4.15 8.57
N SER A 27 -14.28 4.37 7.54
CA SER A 27 -14.07 5.69 6.94
C SER A 27 -15.38 6.28 6.38
N ASN A 28 -16.17 5.45 5.72
CA ASN A 28 -17.50 5.83 5.23
C ASN A 28 -18.44 6.19 6.37
N TYR A 29 -18.50 5.42 7.45
CA TYR A 29 -19.33 5.75 8.61
C TYR A 29 -18.96 7.11 9.21
N ILE A 30 -17.66 7.38 9.38
CA ILE A 30 -17.18 8.66 9.91
C ILE A 30 -17.56 9.81 8.96
N THR A 31 -17.31 9.68 7.66
CA THR A 31 -17.57 10.77 6.71
C THR A 31 -19.06 11.01 6.45
N ARG A 32 -19.88 9.94 6.49
CA ARG A 32 -21.33 9.98 6.22
C ARG A 32 -22.13 10.35 7.45
N ASP A 33 -22.00 9.54 8.49
CA ASP A 33 -22.95 9.52 9.61
C ASP A 33 -22.52 10.50 10.70
N VAL A 34 -21.20 10.63 10.92
CA VAL A 34 -20.64 11.55 11.90
C VAL A 34 -20.47 12.96 11.34
N LEU A 35 -19.75 13.10 10.22
CA LEU A 35 -19.40 14.40 9.64
C LEU A 35 -20.44 14.95 8.66
N ARG A 36 -21.36 14.11 8.17
CA ARG A 36 -22.44 14.49 7.24
C ARG A 36 -21.95 15.24 6.00
N LEU A 37 -20.82 14.79 5.44
CA LEU A 37 -20.23 15.46 4.28
C LEU A 37 -21.16 15.32 3.04
N PRO A 38 -21.32 16.38 2.22
CA PRO A 38 -22.13 16.34 1.02
C PRO A 38 -21.61 15.32 0.01
N ARG A 39 -22.53 14.66 -0.72
CA ARG A 39 -22.21 13.61 -1.69
C ARG A 39 -22.82 13.86 -3.07
N PRO A 40 -22.08 13.67 -4.17
CA PRO A 40 -20.63 13.46 -4.22
C PRO A 40 -19.85 14.76 -3.96
N SER A 41 -18.80 14.75 -3.14
CA SER A 41 -17.90 15.90 -3.01
C SER A 41 -16.42 15.52 -2.95
N ILE A 42 -15.57 16.45 -3.39
CA ILE A 42 -14.10 16.30 -3.34
C ILE A 42 -13.62 16.16 -1.90
N LEU A 43 -14.21 16.93 -0.98
CA LEU A 43 -13.88 16.89 0.44
C LEU A 43 -14.15 15.50 1.03
N GLU A 44 -15.31 14.93 0.72
CA GLU A 44 -15.70 13.60 1.16
C GLU A 44 -14.76 12.51 0.61
N ARG A 45 -14.36 12.59 -0.65
CA ARG A 45 -13.40 11.66 -1.27
C ARG A 45 -12.06 11.67 -0.54
N TYR A 46 -11.47 12.84 -0.33
CA TYR A 46 -10.15 12.93 0.30
C TYR A 46 -10.20 12.68 1.80
N ALA A 47 -11.29 13.06 2.50
CA ALA A 47 -11.50 12.67 3.88
C ALA A 47 -11.51 11.14 4.01
N ASN A 48 -12.25 10.44 3.14
CA ASN A 48 -12.33 8.98 3.17
C ASN A 48 -10.98 8.30 2.94
N ILE A 49 -10.19 8.82 2.00
CA ILE A 49 -8.83 8.34 1.70
C ILE A 49 -7.94 8.56 2.91
N SER A 50 -7.93 9.77 3.47
CA SER A 50 -7.12 10.12 4.64
C SER A 50 -7.43 9.25 5.85
N PHE A 51 -8.71 9.03 6.18
CA PHE A 51 -9.12 8.15 7.28
C PHE A 51 -8.71 6.70 7.05
N THR A 52 -8.85 6.19 5.82
CA THR A 52 -8.44 4.82 5.48
C THR A 52 -6.94 4.62 5.70
N PHE A 53 -6.12 5.55 5.22
CA PHE A 53 -4.66 5.49 5.44
C PHE A 53 -4.28 5.71 6.90
N PHE A 54 -4.97 6.59 7.62
CA PHE A 54 -4.76 6.77 9.05
C PHE A 54 -5.02 5.49 9.84
N MET A 55 -6.14 4.80 9.58
CA MET A 55 -6.45 3.51 10.21
C MET A 55 -5.40 2.44 9.91
N SER A 56 -4.90 2.41 8.66
CA SER A 56 -3.76 1.56 8.30
C SER A 56 -2.52 1.90 9.12
N GLY A 57 -2.20 3.19 9.27
CA GLY A 57 -1.09 3.66 10.09
C GLY A 57 -1.19 3.26 11.55
N VAL A 58 -2.39 3.35 12.13
CA VAL A 58 -2.66 2.91 13.51
C VAL A 58 -2.50 1.40 13.66
N LEU A 59 -3.03 0.60 12.72
CA LEU A 59 -2.83 -0.85 12.72
C LEU A 59 -1.33 -1.20 12.73
N HIS A 60 -0.55 -0.58 11.85
CA HIS A 60 0.89 -0.81 11.77
C HIS A 60 1.66 -0.31 13.01
N LEU A 61 1.21 0.78 13.62
CA LEU A 61 1.76 1.26 14.89
C LEU A 61 1.56 0.22 16.01
N VAL A 62 0.35 -0.37 16.10
CA VAL A 62 0.04 -1.41 17.09
C VAL A 62 0.89 -2.66 16.84
N CYS A 63 1.01 -3.11 15.59
CA CYS A 63 1.88 -4.24 15.23
C CYS A 63 3.34 -3.98 15.64
N ASN A 64 3.86 -2.79 15.37
CA ASN A 64 5.21 -2.39 15.77
C ASN A 64 5.38 -2.37 17.29
N ALA A 65 4.37 -1.89 18.03
CA ALA A 65 4.41 -1.90 19.49
C ALA A 65 4.42 -3.33 20.07
N ILE A 66 3.66 -4.26 19.48
CA ILE A 66 3.69 -5.69 19.82
C ILE A 66 5.07 -6.30 19.56
N LEU A 67 5.74 -5.84 18.50
CA LEU A 67 7.12 -6.21 18.15
C LEU A 67 8.18 -5.49 19.00
N GLY A 68 7.80 -4.70 20.00
CA GLY A 68 8.76 -4.02 20.88
C GLY A 68 9.37 -2.74 20.30
N ILE A 69 8.86 -2.23 19.17
CA ILE A 69 9.25 -0.91 18.64
C ILE A 69 8.46 0.17 19.37
N PRO A 70 9.12 1.13 20.05
CA PRO A 70 8.43 2.23 20.73
C PRO A 70 7.54 3.03 19.76
N PRO A 71 6.33 3.47 20.17
CA PRO A 71 5.44 4.24 19.30
C PRO A 71 6.07 5.53 18.74
N SER A 72 6.97 6.17 19.50
CA SER A 72 7.74 7.36 19.07
C SER A 72 8.70 7.08 17.92
N GLU A 73 9.17 5.85 17.79
CA GLU A 73 10.17 5.44 16.80
C GLU A 73 9.55 4.68 15.63
N SER A 74 8.28 4.28 15.71
CA SER A 74 7.64 3.44 14.69
C SER A 74 7.54 4.08 13.31
N GLY A 75 7.32 5.40 13.23
CA GLY A 75 7.08 6.12 11.97
C GLY A 75 5.87 5.65 11.12
N ALA A 76 5.07 4.68 11.58
CA ALA A 76 4.00 4.06 10.81
C ALA A 76 2.92 5.07 10.40
N VAL A 77 2.35 5.80 11.37
CA VAL A 77 1.32 6.80 11.09
C VAL A 77 1.83 7.86 10.11
N LYS A 78 3.09 8.30 10.27
CA LYS A 78 3.73 9.27 9.38
C LYS A 78 3.84 8.75 7.95
N PHE A 79 4.28 7.51 7.79
CA PHE A 79 4.39 6.84 6.49
C PHE A 79 3.02 6.69 5.81
N PHE A 80 2.01 6.16 6.51
CA PHE A 80 0.71 5.95 5.88
C PHE A 80 -0.03 7.27 5.58
N CYS A 81 0.07 8.27 6.44
CA CYS A 81 -0.61 9.56 6.25
C CYS A 81 0.00 10.43 5.14
N CYS A 82 1.19 10.09 4.60
CA CYS A 82 1.74 10.83 3.46
C CYS A 82 1.11 10.42 2.12
N PHE A 83 0.54 9.22 1.99
CA PHE A 83 -0.05 8.74 0.73
C PHE A 83 -1.30 9.51 0.27
N PRO A 84 -2.22 9.95 1.14
CA PRO A 84 -3.27 10.88 0.74
C PRO A 84 -2.73 12.14 0.05
N LEU A 85 -1.58 12.68 0.50
CA LEU A 85 -0.94 13.84 -0.14
C LEU A 85 -0.41 13.49 -1.53
N ALA A 86 0.27 12.36 -1.68
CA ALA A 86 0.69 11.89 -3.00
C ALA A 86 -0.48 11.71 -3.96
N ILE A 87 -1.60 11.17 -3.48
CA ILE A 87 -2.81 10.99 -4.30
C ILE A 87 -3.42 12.34 -4.69
N ILE A 88 -3.41 13.35 -3.81
CA ILE A 88 -3.88 14.71 -4.14
C ILE A 88 -2.98 15.34 -5.21
N ILE A 89 -1.66 15.18 -5.09
CA ILE A 89 -0.68 15.67 -6.07
C ILE A 89 -0.90 14.99 -7.43
N GLU A 90 -1.05 13.66 -7.43
CA GLU A 90 -1.32 12.83 -8.60
C GLU A 90 -2.61 13.26 -9.31
N ASP A 91 -3.73 13.33 -8.60
CA ASP A 91 -5.02 13.80 -9.13
C ASP A 91 -4.91 15.25 -9.67
N GLY A 92 -4.11 16.11 -9.04
CA GLY A 92 -3.87 17.49 -9.47
C GLY A 92 -3.07 17.59 -10.77
N ILE A 93 -2.03 16.76 -10.93
CA ILE A 93 -1.23 16.68 -12.16
C ILE A 93 -2.09 16.14 -13.31
N GLU A 94 -2.90 15.11 -13.06
CA GLU A 94 -3.83 14.56 -14.05
C GLU A 94 -4.84 15.62 -14.53
N GLU A 95 -5.51 16.32 -13.60
CA GLU A 95 -6.47 17.37 -13.96
C GLU A 95 -5.79 18.55 -14.68
N PHE A 96 -4.57 18.95 -14.27
CA PHE A 96 -3.82 19.99 -14.96
C PHE A 96 -3.46 19.56 -16.40
N TRP A 97 -2.97 18.33 -16.58
CA TRP A 97 -2.66 17.79 -17.90
C TRP A 97 -3.87 17.77 -18.81
N HIS A 98 -5.03 17.32 -18.32
CA HIS A 98 -6.28 17.32 -19.10
C HIS A 98 -6.70 18.72 -19.54
N ARG A 99 -6.53 19.72 -18.67
CA ARG A 99 -6.83 21.13 -19.00
C ARG A 99 -5.88 21.72 -20.04
N VAL A 100 -4.58 21.44 -19.94
CA VAL A 100 -3.56 21.99 -20.86
C VAL A 100 -3.55 21.27 -22.20
N ALA A 101 -3.77 19.95 -22.21
CA ALA A 101 -3.81 19.15 -23.43
C ALA A 101 -5.09 19.36 -24.27
N GLY A 102 -5.99 20.25 -23.85
CA GLY A 102 -7.24 20.56 -24.57
C GLY A 102 -8.17 19.35 -24.67
N GLN A 103 -8.08 18.40 -23.74
CA GLN A 103 -9.00 17.28 -23.68
C GLN A 103 -10.29 17.72 -23.00
N ASP A 104 -11.09 18.50 -23.73
CA ASP A 104 -12.44 18.85 -23.30
C ASP A 104 -13.24 17.57 -23.05
N LYS A 105 -13.89 17.49 -21.88
CA LYS A 105 -14.70 16.36 -21.38
C LYS A 105 -15.94 16.05 -22.26
N VAL A 106 -16.03 16.60 -23.47
CA VAL A 106 -17.22 16.62 -24.34
C VAL A 106 -17.31 15.39 -25.26
N ASN A 107 -16.23 14.65 -25.48
CA ASN A 107 -16.32 13.39 -26.24
C ASN A 107 -16.06 12.21 -25.33
N ILE A 108 -17.10 11.39 -25.11
CA ILE A 108 -17.00 10.02 -24.63
C ILE A 108 -16.25 9.23 -25.73
N GLN A 109 -14.94 9.42 -25.79
CA GLN A 109 -14.07 8.57 -26.59
C GLN A 109 -13.84 7.26 -25.83
N PRO A 110 -13.71 6.12 -26.52
CA PRO A 110 -13.30 4.88 -25.87
C PRO A 110 -12.01 5.14 -25.11
N VAL A 111 -11.93 4.64 -23.86
CA VAL A 111 -10.77 4.80 -22.98
C VAL A 111 -9.52 4.37 -23.74
N GLN A 112 -8.80 5.34 -24.31
CA GLN A 112 -7.56 5.08 -25.01
C GLN A 112 -6.59 4.51 -23.97
N PRO A 113 -5.93 3.37 -24.24
CA PRO A 113 -4.99 2.79 -23.29
C PRO A 113 -3.90 3.82 -22.99
N VAL A 114 -3.64 4.03 -21.69
CA VAL A 114 -2.62 4.97 -21.23
C VAL A 114 -1.29 4.64 -21.92
N PRO A 115 -0.68 5.60 -22.66
CA PRO A 115 0.58 5.37 -23.36
C PRO A 115 1.65 4.78 -22.44
N PHE A 116 2.48 3.88 -22.99
CA PHE A 116 3.52 3.19 -22.22
C PHE A 116 4.47 4.15 -21.48
N TRP A 117 4.83 5.28 -22.11
CA TRP A 117 5.71 6.28 -21.49
C TRP A 117 5.08 6.93 -20.25
N GLN A 118 3.76 7.18 -20.25
CA GLN A 118 3.04 7.72 -19.09
C GLN A 118 3.03 6.71 -17.94
N ARG A 119 2.84 5.42 -18.26
CA ARG A 119 2.94 4.34 -17.27
C ARG A 119 4.34 4.23 -16.69
N LEU A 120 5.38 4.38 -17.51
CA LEU A 120 6.77 4.36 -17.04
C LEU A 120 7.05 5.52 -16.07
N ILE A 121 6.63 6.75 -16.42
CA ILE A 121 6.73 7.90 -15.51
C ILE A 121 5.97 7.64 -14.22
N GLY A 122 4.76 7.10 -14.30
CA GLY A 122 3.97 6.73 -13.14
C GLY A 122 4.68 5.71 -12.23
N PHE A 123 5.29 4.66 -12.80
CA PHE A 123 6.09 3.71 -12.02
C PHE A 123 7.30 4.36 -11.35
N ILE A 124 7.99 5.27 -12.04
CA ILE A 124 9.09 6.05 -11.45
C ILE A 124 8.56 6.91 -10.30
N TRP A 125 7.43 7.59 -10.49
CA TRP A 125 6.79 8.40 -9.44
C TRP A 125 6.44 7.57 -8.20
N VAL A 126 5.73 6.45 -8.36
CA VAL A 126 5.38 5.54 -7.26
C VAL A 126 6.64 5.00 -6.59
N GLY A 127 7.62 4.55 -7.37
CA GLY A 127 8.89 4.02 -6.86
C GLY A 127 9.66 5.05 -6.05
N VAL A 128 9.84 6.26 -6.57
CA VAL A 128 10.52 7.36 -5.87
C VAL A 128 9.78 7.72 -4.58
N TRP A 129 8.45 7.85 -4.63
CA TRP A 129 7.66 8.15 -3.45
C TRP A 129 7.83 7.08 -2.36
N MET A 130 7.77 5.81 -2.74
CA MET A 130 8.01 4.68 -1.83
C MET A 130 9.44 4.70 -1.27
N CYS A 131 10.45 4.92 -2.10
CA CYS A 131 11.85 4.97 -1.66
C CYS A 131 12.12 6.11 -0.67
N VAL A 132 11.50 7.27 -0.87
CA VAL A 132 11.68 8.44 0.02
C VAL A 132 10.96 8.25 1.35
N THR A 133 9.77 7.66 1.33
CA THR A 133 8.89 7.60 2.51
C THR A 133 9.05 6.32 3.32
N SER A 134 9.39 5.20 2.68
CA SER A 134 9.52 3.90 3.34
C SER A 134 10.58 3.83 4.45
N PRO A 135 11.73 4.54 4.41
CA PRO A 135 12.70 4.51 5.51
C PRO A 135 12.10 4.96 6.84
N TRP A 136 11.10 5.86 6.83
CA TRP A 136 10.45 6.30 8.08
C TRP A 136 9.78 5.15 8.83
N TYR A 137 9.28 4.14 8.12
CA TYR A 137 8.57 3.00 8.70
C TYR A 137 9.43 1.73 8.74
N LEU A 138 10.24 1.48 7.72
CA LEU A 138 11.02 0.25 7.59
C LEU A 138 12.33 0.28 8.38
N TYR A 139 12.97 1.45 8.53
CA TYR A 139 14.25 1.54 9.24
C TYR A 139 14.16 1.13 10.73
N PRO A 140 13.13 1.55 11.49
CA PRO A 140 12.93 1.10 12.87
C PRO A 140 12.81 -0.42 13.01
N ALA A 141 12.12 -1.06 12.07
CA ALA A 141 11.99 -2.52 12.05
C ALA A 141 13.29 -3.20 11.63
N ALA A 142 14.01 -2.66 10.64
CA ALA A 142 15.24 -3.23 10.12
C ALA A 142 16.41 -3.23 11.11
N ARG A 143 16.43 -2.30 12.09
CA ARG A 143 17.47 -2.23 13.12
C ARG A 143 17.17 -3.07 14.37
N GLN A 144 16.01 -3.72 14.44
CA GLN A 144 15.70 -4.59 15.57
C GLN A 144 16.56 -5.85 15.51
N GLN A 145 17.01 -6.32 16.67
CA GLN A 145 17.84 -7.51 16.74
C GLN A 145 16.96 -8.74 16.50
N PRO A 146 17.19 -9.53 15.43
CA PRO A 146 16.34 -10.68 15.08
C PRO A 146 16.19 -11.71 16.22
N ASP A 147 17.13 -11.69 17.16
CA ASP A 147 17.25 -12.67 18.22
C ASP A 147 16.35 -12.40 19.42
N LYS A 148 15.85 -11.16 19.58
CA LYS A 148 15.09 -10.71 20.76
C LYS A 148 13.59 -10.59 20.51
N ASP A 149 13.19 -10.22 19.30
CA ASP A 149 11.82 -9.72 19.03
C ASP A 149 11.01 -10.67 18.12
N TRP A 150 11.15 -11.99 18.31
CA TRP A 150 10.38 -12.97 17.53
C TRP A 150 8.96 -13.11 18.07
N LEU A 151 7.97 -13.06 17.17
CA LEU A 151 6.52 -13.09 17.50
C LEU A 151 6.05 -14.37 18.21
N VAL A 152 6.81 -15.47 18.10
CA VAL A 152 6.44 -16.77 18.67
C VAL A 152 7.61 -17.36 19.47
N PRO A 153 7.35 -18.11 20.55
CA PRO A 153 8.42 -18.65 21.39
C PRO A 153 9.28 -19.73 20.69
N PHE A 154 8.88 -20.18 19.50
CA PHE A 154 9.55 -21.25 18.76
C PHE A 154 10.06 -20.75 17.41
N SER A 155 11.34 -20.98 17.12
CA SER A 155 11.92 -20.75 15.80
C SER A 155 12.34 -22.09 15.19
N PHE A 156 11.62 -22.51 14.15
CA PHE A 156 12.00 -23.71 13.37
C PHE A 156 13.39 -23.53 12.75
N ILE A 157 13.76 -22.31 12.36
CA ILE A 157 15.12 -22.02 11.84
C ILE A 157 16.18 -22.32 12.89
N LYS A 158 15.94 -21.96 14.17
CA LYS A 158 16.86 -22.32 15.26
C LYS A 158 16.83 -23.83 15.57
N ALA A 159 15.70 -24.49 15.38
CA ALA A 159 15.52 -25.91 15.71
C ALA A 159 16.14 -26.87 14.67
N ILE A 160 15.97 -26.59 13.37
CA ILE A 160 16.40 -27.49 12.27
C ILE A 160 17.47 -26.88 11.36
N GLY A 161 17.84 -25.62 11.58
CA GLY A 161 18.85 -24.90 10.79
C GLY A 161 18.29 -24.26 9.51
N LEU A 162 18.86 -23.11 9.15
CA LEU A 162 18.42 -22.32 7.98
C LEU A 162 18.48 -23.12 6.66
N VAL A 163 19.51 -23.94 6.49
CA VAL A 163 19.70 -24.77 5.29
C VAL A 163 18.59 -25.81 5.15
N ALA A 164 18.16 -26.44 6.24
CA ALA A 164 17.10 -27.43 6.22
C ALA A 164 15.73 -26.78 5.91
N VAL A 165 15.46 -25.59 6.45
CA VAL A 165 14.26 -24.81 6.12
C VAL A 165 14.24 -24.44 4.64
N GLN A 166 15.35 -23.94 4.10
CA GLN A 166 15.47 -23.60 2.68
C GLN A 166 15.27 -24.82 1.79
N ALA A 167 15.90 -25.96 2.10
CA ALA A 167 15.74 -27.20 1.35
C ALA A 167 14.28 -27.68 1.38
N THR A 168 13.60 -27.58 2.53
CA THR A 168 12.19 -27.96 2.66
C THR A 168 11.28 -27.07 1.83
N LEU A 169 11.50 -25.75 1.83
CA LEU A 169 10.71 -24.81 1.03
C LEU A 169 10.92 -25.03 -0.48
N VAL A 170 12.15 -25.31 -0.91
CA VAL A 170 12.47 -25.62 -2.31
C VAL A 170 11.81 -26.94 -2.73
N LEU A 171 11.94 -28.00 -1.93
CA LEU A 171 11.31 -29.29 -2.21
C LEU A 171 9.79 -29.19 -2.24
N TYR A 172 9.19 -28.43 -1.33
CA TYR A 172 7.76 -28.16 -1.32
C TYR A 172 7.32 -27.37 -2.55
N GLY A 173 8.07 -26.35 -2.96
CA GLY A 173 7.81 -25.59 -4.18
C GLY A 173 7.88 -26.44 -5.44
N ILE A 174 8.87 -27.32 -5.55
CA ILE A 174 9.01 -28.31 -6.63
C ILE A 174 7.83 -29.28 -6.61
N PHE A 175 7.47 -29.81 -5.43
CA PHE A 175 6.32 -30.71 -5.29
C PHE A 175 5.03 -30.04 -5.75
N LEU A 176 4.76 -28.80 -5.32
CA LEU A 176 3.58 -28.05 -5.76
C LEU A 176 3.58 -27.80 -7.28
N TYR A 177 4.73 -27.47 -7.86
CA TYR A 177 4.88 -27.29 -9.30
C TYR A 177 4.47 -28.54 -10.09
N PHE A 178 4.87 -29.73 -9.61
CA PHE A 178 4.51 -31.00 -10.26
C PHE A 178 3.10 -31.49 -9.91
N ALA A 179 2.61 -31.25 -8.69
CA ALA A 179 1.31 -31.74 -8.23
C ALA A 179 0.13 -30.90 -8.78
N VAL A 180 0.34 -29.60 -9.01
CA VAL A 180 -0.71 -28.67 -9.46
C VAL A 180 -0.65 -28.42 -10.97
N GLY A 181 0.36 -28.96 -11.67
CA GLY A 181 0.50 -28.84 -13.12
C GLY A 181 0.93 -27.43 -13.53
N GLY A 182 2.19 -27.08 -13.23
CA GLY A 182 2.75 -25.76 -13.48
C GLY A 182 2.67 -25.31 -14.94
N GLU A 183 1.64 -24.54 -15.27
CA GLU A 183 1.63 -23.58 -16.36
C GLU A 183 1.70 -22.18 -15.73
N ILE A 184 2.80 -21.47 -16.00
CA ILE A 184 2.99 -20.04 -15.70
C ILE A 184 2.66 -19.27 -16.97
#